data_AF-A0AAD1YQG5-F1
#
_entry.id   AF-A0AAD1YQG5-F1
#
_cell.length_a   1.000
_cell.length_b   1.000
_cell.length_c   1.000
_cell.angle_alpha   90.00
_cell.angle_beta   90.00
_cell.angle_gamma   90.00
#
_symmetry.space_group_name_H-M   'P 1'
#
loop_
_entity.id
_entity.type
_entity.pdbx_description
1 polymer ?
#
loop_
_entity_poly.entity_id
_entity_poly.type
_entity_poly.pdbx_seq_one_letter_code
_entity_poly.pdbx_strand_id
1 'polypeptide(L)'
;MSSVKQGSHWKQTSNRWCANDSSFNGYDFGGGLVPNLTQMEGLNNVYNRSSDNIGVSDLVMKKRVMVVVDQSSHSKHAMIWALTHVTNKGDILTLLQIVSPWKSEGCEFSSPCLATSLGSLCKACKPEVEVEALVIQGPKMDTIMSQVKKLEVSVLVLGLNNSHPPLLNCLCLRNSTEEFVEECIDVLECLTIGVRKQTKGVGGYLISTRWHKNFWLLA
;
A
#
# COMPACT_ATOMS: atom_id res chain seq x y z
N MET A 1 -7.04 -16.48 60.76
CA MET A 1 -7.51 -17.42 59.71
C MET A 1 -8.65 -16.75 58.95
N SER A 2 -8.68 -16.59 57.64
CA SER A 2 -7.80 -17.06 56.58
C SER A 2 -8.00 -16.17 55.36
N SER A 3 -6.89 -15.94 54.65
CA SER A 3 -6.81 -15.34 53.34
C SER A 3 -7.35 -16.29 52.28
N VAL A 4 -8.10 -15.80 51.28
CA VAL A 4 -8.24 -16.46 49.97
C VAL A 4 -8.22 -15.41 48.87
N LYS A 5 -7.11 -15.39 48.12
CA LYS A 5 -7.01 -14.84 46.77
C LYS A 5 -7.69 -15.78 45.78
N GLN A 6 -8.31 -15.23 44.76
CA GLN A 6 -8.43 -15.73 43.37
C GLN A 6 -9.12 -14.57 42.59
N GLY A 7 -8.66 -14.07 41.44
CA GLY A 7 -7.89 -14.70 40.36
C GLY A 7 -8.73 -14.64 39.08
N SER A 8 -8.47 -13.62 38.24
CA SER A 8 -8.67 -13.55 36.78
C SER A 8 -9.87 -14.25 36.11
N HIS A 9 -10.74 -13.45 35.46
CA HIS A 9 -11.25 -13.77 34.12
C HIS A 9 -11.97 -12.54 33.52
N TRP A 10 -11.23 -11.64 32.88
CA TRP A 10 -11.84 -10.69 31.94
C TRP A 10 -12.05 -11.43 30.61
N LYS A 11 -13.26 -11.96 30.41
CA LYS A 11 -13.71 -12.42 29.10
C LYS A 11 -14.24 -11.21 28.33
N GLN A 12 -13.49 -10.76 27.33
CA GLN A 12 -13.97 -9.81 26.36
C GLN A 12 -14.29 -10.56 25.08
N THR A 13 -15.56 -10.77 24.83
CA THR A 13 -16.07 -11.25 23.55
C THR A 13 -17.04 -10.24 22.97
N SER A 14 -16.85 -10.02 21.69
CA SER A 14 -17.86 -9.67 20.69
C SER A 14 -17.68 -8.29 20.06
N ASN A 15 -17.29 -8.40 18.79
CA ASN A 15 -17.16 -7.39 17.77
C ASN A 15 -18.48 -6.67 17.53
N ARG A 16 -18.41 -5.34 17.40
CA ARG A 16 -19.46 -4.56 16.77
C ARG A 16 -18.82 -3.43 15.97
N TRP A 17 -18.33 -3.77 14.79
CA TRP A 17 -17.84 -2.82 13.81
C TRP A 17 -18.96 -2.52 12.84
N CYS A 18 -19.58 -1.35 12.94
CA CYS A 18 -20.34 -0.72 11.86
C CYS A 18 -20.42 0.78 12.11
N ALA A 19 -19.84 1.57 11.20
CA ALA A 19 -20.53 2.64 10.46
C ALA A 19 -19.47 3.50 9.74
N ASN A 20 -19.59 3.91 8.47
CA ASN A 20 -20.57 3.68 7.42
C ASN A 20 -19.92 4.17 6.12
N ASP A 21 -19.51 3.28 5.22
CA ASP A 21 -19.27 3.63 3.82
C ASP A 21 -19.61 2.42 2.95
N SER A 22 -20.71 2.51 2.22
CA SER A 22 -21.34 1.40 1.48
C SER A 22 -20.49 0.86 0.32
N SER A 23 -19.35 1.48 0.02
CA SER A 23 -18.41 1.02 -1.00
C SER A 23 -17.33 0.06 -0.48
N PHE A 24 -17.22 -0.13 0.85
CA PHE A 24 -16.19 -0.95 1.53
C PHE A 24 -16.67 -2.34 2.03
N ASN A 25 -17.87 -2.78 1.66
CA ASN A 25 -18.41 -4.06 2.16
C ASN A 25 -17.94 -5.33 1.40
N GLY A 26 -17.10 -5.21 0.37
CA GLY A 26 -16.79 -6.33 -0.55
C GLY A 26 -15.41 -6.99 -0.42
N TYR A 27 -14.47 -6.43 0.34
CA TYR A 27 -13.15 -7.08 0.53
C TYR A 27 -13.13 -7.77 1.88
N ASP A 28 -13.16 -9.08 1.77
CA ASP A 28 -12.77 -9.99 2.83
C ASP A 28 -11.27 -9.77 3.11
N PHE A 29 -10.97 -9.04 4.19
CA PHE A 29 -9.67 -9.05 4.84
C PHE A 29 -9.56 -10.36 5.60
N GLY A 30 -9.46 -11.47 4.85
CA GLY A 30 -9.57 -12.83 5.36
C GLY A 30 -8.88 -13.00 6.70
N GLY A 31 -9.71 -13.09 7.75
CA GLY A 31 -9.30 -13.40 9.10
C GLY A 31 -8.90 -14.86 9.15
N GLY A 32 -7.61 -15.13 9.01
CA GLY A 32 -7.07 -16.47 9.12
C GLY A 32 -5.57 -16.38 9.37
N LEU A 33 -5.20 -16.46 10.65
CA LEU A 33 -3.85 -16.79 11.14
C LEU A 33 -2.72 -15.96 10.51
N VAL A 34 -2.19 -15.02 11.28
CA VAL A 34 -0.82 -14.51 11.07
C VAL A 34 0.13 -15.45 11.83
N PRO A 35 0.70 -16.51 11.24
CA PRO A 35 1.90 -17.09 11.82
C PRO A 35 3.03 -16.09 11.60
N ASN A 36 3.55 -15.57 12.72
CA ASN A 36 4.87 -14.99 12.90
C ASN A 36 5.71 -14.85 11.60
N LEU A 37 5.53 -13.74 10.88
CA LEU A 37 6.14 -13.50 9.56
C LEU A 37 7.58 -12.99 9.73
N THR A 38 8.49 -13.84 10.20
CA THR A 38 9.93 -13.61 10.07
C THR A 38 10.43 -14.25 8.79
N GLN A 39 10.12 -13.67 7.62
CA GLN A 39 10.92 -13.89 6.40
C GLN A 39 10.66 -12.85 5.31
N MET A 40 11.22 -11.64 5.45
CA MET A 40 11.50 -10.76 4.31
C MET A 40 12.78 -9.95 4.57
N GLU A 41 13.91 -10.63 4.56
CA GLU A 41 15.24 -10.01 4.67
C GLU A 41 15.75 -9.50 3.30
N GLY A 42 15.13 -9.93 2.19
CA GLY A 42 15.61 -9.67 0.83
C GLY A 42 15.49 -8.22 0.35
N LEU A 43 14.50 -7.46 0.81
CA LEU A 43 14.36 -6.03 0.49
C LEU A 43 15.10 -5.13 1.50
N ASN A 44 15.25 -5.58 2.73
CA ASN A 44 15.97 -4.84 3.78
C ASN A 44 17.47 -4.72 3.48
N ASN A 45 18.07 -5.74 2.86
CA ASN A 45 19.49 -5.74 2.51
C ASN A 45 19.88 -4.74 1.40
N VAL A 46 18.94 -4.25 0.59
CA VAL A 46 19.23 -3.21 -0.43
C VAL A 46 19.49 -1.85 0.23
N TYR A 47 18.89 -1.58 1.39
CA TYR A 47 19.06 -0.33 2.12
C TYR A 47 20.36 -0.25 2.95
N ASN A 48 21.02 -1.38 3.21
CA ASN A 48 22.16 -1.47 4.12
C ASN A 48 23.55 -1.48 3.44
N ARG A 49 23.65 -1.28 2.11
CA ARG A 49 24.95 -1.36 1.38
C ARG A 49 25.70 -0.01 1.27
N SER A 50 25.45 0.95 2.16
CA SER A 50 26.25 2.18 2.24
C SER A 50 26.21 2.75 3.66
N SER A 51 27.00 2.18 4.56
CA SER A 51 27.43 2.85 5.79
C SER A 51 28.65 2.13 6.35
N ASP A 52 29.80 2.46 5.78
CA ASP A 52 31.08 2.14 6.42
C ASP A 52 31.25 3.07 7.63
N ASN A 53 31.26 2.46 8.82
CA ASN A 53 31.80 2.95 10.08
C ASN A 53 31.22 4.27 10.65
N ILE A 54 30.25 4.17 11.57
CA ILE A 54 30.16 4.95 12.82
C ILE A 54 29.12 4.27 13.73
N GLY A 55 29.53 3.89 14.94
CA GLY A 55 28.65 3.30 15.93
C GLY A 55 27.66 4.33 16.47
N VAL A 56 26.38 4.18 16.11
CA VAL A 56 25.27 4.83 16.81
C VAL A 56 24.08 3.87 16.83
N SER A 57 23.59 3.63 18.03
CA SER A 57 22.34 2.95 18.36
C SER A 57 21.22 3.15 17.33
N ASP A 58 20.72 2.04 16.79
CA ASP A 58 19.30 1.82 16.45
C ASP A 58 18.55 3.01 15.80
N LEU A 59 19.23 3.73 14.91
CA LEU A 59 18.58 4.64 13.97
C LEU A 59 17.86 3.77 12.96
N VAL A 60 16.73 3.19 13.35
CA VAL A 60 15.71 2.73 12.40
C VAL A 60 15.32 3.98 11.64
N MET A 61 15.99 4.22 10.50
CA MET A 61 15.71 5.34 9.63
C MET A 61 14.25 5.21 9.23
N LYS A 62 13.43 6.08 9.79
CA LYS A 62 12.00 6.17 9.50
C LYS A 62 11.82 6.38 8.01
N LYS A 63 11.37 5.35 7.30
CA LYS A 63 11.18 5.43 5.84
C LYS A 63 9.78 5.93 5.52
N ARG A 64 9.65 6.58 4.38
CA ARG A 64 8.36 7.03 3.85
C ARG A 64 7.91 6.11 2.73
N VAL A 65 6.78 5.44 2.94
CA VAL A 65 6.08 4.64 1.94
C VAL A 65 4.94 5.48 1.39
N MET A 66 4.90 5.70 0.08
CA MET A 66 3.79 6.38 -0.59
C MET A 66 2.99 5.39 -1.42
N VAL A 67 1.67 5.44 -1.32
CA VAL A 67 0.75 4.61 -2.12
C VAL A 67 -0.15 5.53 -2.93
N VAL A 68 -0.24 5.31 -4.25
CA VAL A 68 -1.20 6.04 -5.08
C VAL A 68 -2.57 5.35 -5.00
N VAL A 69 -3.57 6.09 -4.56
CA VAL A 69 -4.92 5.60 -4.31
C VAL A 69 -5.96 6.25 -5.21
N ASP A 70 -6.92 5.44 -5.64
CA ASP A 70 -8.11 5.85 -6.38
C ASP A 70 -9.30 4.95 -5.98
N GLN A 71 -10.44 5.06 -6.68
CA GLN A 71 -11.61 4.23 -6.38
C GLN A 71 -11.46 2.77 -6.84
N SER A 72 -10.40 2.42 -7.58
CA SER A 72 -10.22 1.08 -8.13
C SER A 72 -9.93 0.05 -7.05
N SER A 73 -10.31 -1.21 -7.30
CA SER A 73 -9.92 -2.33 -6.43
C SER A 73 -8.41 -2.57 -6.45
N HIS A 74 -7.73 -2.25 -7.55
CA HIS A 74 -6.29 -2.44 -7.72
C HIS A 74 -5.50 -1.56 -6.75
N SER A 75 -5.85 -0.28 -6.64
CA SER A 75 -5.18 0.64 -5.70
C SER A 75 -5.47 0.29 -4.25
N LYS A 76 -6.70 -0.12 -3.93
CA LYS A 76 -7.05 -0.66 -2.60
C LYS A 76 -6.21 -1.89 -2.24
N HIS A 77 -6.03 -2.83 -3.17
CA HIS A 77 -5.19 -4.00 -2.93
C HIS A 77 -3.70 -3.67 -2.76
N ALA A 78 -3.19 -2.70 -3.54
CA ALA A 78 -1.83 -2.20 -3.38
C ALA A 78 -1.61 -1.54 -2.00
N MET A 79 -2.59 -0.77 -1.53
CA MET A 79 -2.58 -0.17 -0.19
C MET A 79 -2.52 -1.24 0.91
N ILE A 80 -3.37 -2.26 0.83
CA ILE A 80 -3.40 -3.36 1.82
C ILE A 80 -2.04 -4.08 1.83
N TRP A 81 -1.50 -4.38 0.65
CA TRP A 81 -0.20 -5.03 0.52
C TRP A 81 0.92 -4.16 1.12
N ALA A 82 0.94 -2.85 0.84
CA ALA A 82 1.94 -1.93 1.38
C ALA A 82 1.86 -1.85 2.92
N LEU A 83 0.65 -1.75 3.47
CA LEU A 83 0.42 -1.68 4.91
C LEU A 83 0.89 -2.96 5.62
N THR A 84 0.73 -4.12 4.99
CA THR A 84 1.07 -5.42 5.59
C THR A 84 2.53 -5.82 5.40
N HIS A 85 3.14 -5.52 4.25
CA HIS A 85 4.46 -6.05 3.88
C HIS A 85 5.59 -5.01 3.83
N VAL A 86 5.27 -3.72 3.66
CA VAL A 86 6.29 -2.69 3.42
C VAL A 86 6.48 -1.78 4.62
N THR A 87 5.40 -1.44 5.33
CA THR A 87 5.45 -0.53 6.49
C THR A 87 5.85 -1.25 7.77
N ASN A 88 6.63 -0.60 8.63
CA ASN A 88 7.00 -1.04 9.97
C ASN A 88 6.58 -0.02 11.03
N LYS A 89 6.74 -0.37 12.31
CA LYS A 89 6.51 0.57 13.42
C LYS A 89 7.38 1.81 13.24
N GLY A 90 6.77 2.99 13.31
CA GLY A 90 7.44 4.28 13.18
C GLY A 90 7.59 4.79 11.74
N ASP A 91 7.31 3.97 10.72
CA ASP A 91 7.31 4.41 9.32
C ASP A 91 6.15 5.37 9.02
N ILE A 92 6.27 6.14 7.93
CA ILE A 92 5.18 6.97 7.40
C ILE A 92 4.56 6.27 6.19
N LEU A 93 3.23 6.16 6.18
CA LEU A 93 2.43 5.76 5.03
C LEU A 93 1.66 6.96 4.49
N THR A 94 2.07 7.48 3.34
CA THR A 94 1.37 8.57 2.65
C THR A 94 0.43 8.00 1.58
N LEU A 95 -0.87 8.23 1.71
CA LEU A 95 -1.88 7.90 0.70
C LEU A 95 -2.08 9.10 -0.24
N LEU A 96 -1.58 8.99 -1.47
CA LEU A 96 -1.67 10.04 -2.49
C LEU A 96 -2.84 9.79 -3.43
N GLN A 97 -3.84 10.68 -3.41
CA GLN A 97 -4.94 10.73 -4.36
C GLN A 97 -4.71 11.89 -5.35
N ILE A 98 -4.65 11.57 -6.64
CA ILE A 98 -4.44 12.58 -7.69
C ILE A 98 -5.77 12.87 -8.39
N VAL A 99 -6.20 14.13 -8.36
CA VAL A 99 -7.40 14.61 -9.04
C VAL A 99 -6.99 15.20 -10.39
N SER A 100 -7.59 14.68 -11.46
CA SER A 100 -7.28 15.15 -12.81
C SER A 100 -7.94 16.51 -13.11
N PRO A 101 -7.21 17.49 -13.68
CA PRO A 101 -7.73 18.86 -13.94
C PRO A 101 -8.77 18.97 -15.09
N TRP A 102 -9.01 17.89 -15.81
CA TRP A 102 -9.72 17.79 -17.09
C TRP A 102 -11.00 16.95 -16.99
N LYS A 103 -11.37 16.52 -15.78
CA LYS A 103 -12.71 15.97 -15.53
C LYS A 103 -13.68 17.15 -15.44
N SER A 104 -14.47 17.32 -16.50
CA SER A 104 -15.59 18.26 -16.61
C SER A 104 -16.49 18.24 -15.35
N GLU A 105 -17.10 19.39 -15.04
CA GLU A 105 -17.97 19.75 -13.91
C GLU A 105 -19.25 18.88 -13.74
N GLY A 106 -19.23 17.60 -14.11
CA GLY A 106 -20.39 16.69 -14.07
C GLY A 106 -20.17 15.37 -13.33
N CYS A 107 -18.99 15.12 -12.76
CA CYS A 107 -18.74 13.97 -11.88
C CYS A 107 -18.41 14.44 -10.47
N GLU A 108 -19.43 14.89 -9.73
CA GLU A 108 -19.44 14.74 -8.28
C GLU A 108 -19.11 13.27 -8.00
N PHE A 109 -17.97 12.93 -7.40
CA PHE A 109 -17.71 11.69 -6.62
C PHE A 109 -16.22 11.37 -6.44
N SER A 110 -15.26 12.15 -6.97
CA SER A 110 -13.94 12.16 -6.32
C SER A 110 -14.00 13.08 -5.11
N SER A 111 -14.86 12.73 -4.15
CA SER A 111 -14.88 13.37 -2.86
C SER A 111 -13.45 13.33 -2.30
N PRO A 112 -12.94 14.46 -1.77
CA PRO A 112 -11.67 14.49 -1.03
C PRO A 112 -11.61 13.50 0.14
N CYS A 113 -12.73 12.79 0.42
CA CYS A 113 -12.84 11.81 1.48
C CYS A 113 -12.15 10.47 1.18
N LEU A 114 -11.81 10.11 -0.07
CA LEU A 114 -11.27 8.77 -0.32
C LEU A 114 -9.92 8.54 0.38
N ALA A 115 -8.93 9.41 0.18
CA ALA A 115 -7.65 9.29 0.86
C ALA A 115 -7.80 9.33 2.40
N THR A 116 -8.70 10.17 2.90
CA THR A 116 -8.98 10.31 4.35
C THR A 116 -9.66 9.06 4.94
N SER A 117 -10.65 8.50 4.24
CA SER A 117 -11.35 7.27 4.65
C SER A 117 -10.40 6.08 4.63
N LEU A 118 -9.62 5.92 3.56
CA LEU A 118 -8.57 4.89 3.49
C LEU A 118 -7.49 5.09 4.55
N GLY A 119 -7.13 6.35 4.84
CA GLY A 119 -6.16 6.69 5.88
C GLY A 119 -6.65 6.29 7.28
N SER A 120 -7.93 6.54 7.56
CA SER A 120 -8.57 6.13 8.81
C SER A 120 -8.57 4.61 8.99
N LEU A 121 -8.82 3.86 7.90
CA LEU A 121 -8.72 2.41 7.91
C LEU A 121 -7.30 1.92 8.16
N CYS A 122 -6.30 2.51 7.50
CA CYS A 122 -4.89 2.14 7.73
C CYS A 122 -4.49 2.37 9.19
N LYS A 123 -4.91 3.50 9.77
CA LYS A 123 -4.64 3.85 11.17
C LYS A 123 -5.34 2.89 12.14
N ALA A 124 -6.55 2.45 11.83
CA ALA A 124 -7.26 1.45 12.63
C ALA A 124 -6.58 0.07 12.58
N CYS A 125 -6.06 -0.32 11.41
CA CYS A 125 -5.40 -1.61 11.22
C CYS A 125 -3.97 -1.67 11.79
N LYS A 126 -3.23 -0.56 11.75
CA LYS A 126 -1.82 -0.49 12.15
C LYS A 126 -1.50 0.86 12.80
N PRO A 127 -1.91 1.08 14.06
CA PRO A 127 -1.76 2.37 14.74
C PRO A 127 -0.30 2.78 14.98
N GLU A 128 0.65 1.85 14.85
CA GLU A 128 2.09 2.09 14.99
C GLU A 128 2.71 2.78 13.76
N VAL A 129 1.97 2.86 12.65
CA VAL A 129 2.38 3.55 11.42
C VAL A 129 1.75 4.94 11.40
N GLU A 130 2.54 5.94 11.06
CA GLU A 130 2.05 7.30 10.86
C GLU A 130 1.39 7.39 9.48
N VAL A 131 0.08 7.65 9.43
CA VAL A 131 -0.67 7.70 8.18
C VAL A 131 -0.97 9.15 7.80
N GLU A 132 -0.59 9.53 6.59
CA GLU A 132 -0.87 10.83 5.99
C GLU A 132 -1.75 10.65 4.75
N ALA A 133 -2.79 11.49 4.59
CA ALA A 133 -3.62 11.52 3.40
C ALA A 133 -3.33 12.80 2.61
N LEU A 134 -3.00 12.67 1.33
CA LEU A 134 -2.63 13.78 0.46
C LEU A 134 -3.47 13.76 -0.82
N VAL A 135 -4.23 14.83 -1.05
CA VAL A 135 -5.04 15.00 -2.26
C VAL A 135 -4.46 16.16 -3.06
N ILE A 136 -4.02 15.89 -4.29
CA ILE A 136 -3.41 16.90 -5.16
C ILE A 136 -4.10 16.89 -6.51
N GLN A 137 -4.40 18.06 -7.04
CA GLN A 137 -4.87 18.23 -8.40
C GLN A 137 -3.69 18.42 -9.35
N GLY A 138 -3.64 17.65 -10.44
CA GLY A 138 -2.59 17.82 -11.45
C GLY A 138 -2.44 16.64 -12.42
N PRO A 139 -1.49 16.74 -13.37
CA PRO A 139 -1.08 15.62 -14.20
C PRO A 139 -0.52 14.49 -13.34
N LYS A 140 -0.88 13.25 -13.66
CA LYS A 140 -0.60 12.09 -12.80
C LYS A 140 0.90 11.87 -12.59
N MET A 141 1.69 11.85 -13.67
CA MET A 141 3.12 11.58 -13.59
C MET A 141 3.88 12.72 -12.88
N ASP A 142 3.67 13.96 -13.31
CA ASP A 142 4.32 15.15 -12.72
C ASP A 142 4.05 15.27 -11.23
N THR A 143 2.80 14.99 -10.82
CA THR A 143 2.41 15.03 -9.42
C THR A 143 3.14 13.97 -8.60
N ILE A 144 3.23 12.73 -9.10
CA ILE A 144 3.99 11.67 -8.43
C ILE A 144 5.45 12.06 -8.32
N MET A 145 6.10 12.46 -9.41
CA MET A 145 7.52 12.85 -9.42
C MET A 145 7.78 13.97 -8.40
N SER A 146 6.93 14.99 -8.40
CA SER A 146 6.99 16.11 -7.46
C SER A 146 6.85 15.64 -6.01
N GLN A 147 5.87 14.77 -5.70
CA GLN A 147 5.68 14.29 -4.33
C GLN A 147 6.76 13.32 -3.88
N VAL A 148 7.25 12.44 -4.76
CA VAL A 148 8.37 11.53 -4.46
C VAL A 148 9.59 12.33 -4.04
N LYS A 149 9.92 13.38 -4.80
CA LYS A 149 11.06 14.26 -4.51
C LYS A 149 10.82 15.12 -3.27
N LYS A 150 9.66 15.76 -3.16
CA LYS A 150 9.32 16.69 -2.08
C LYS A 150 9.25 16.01 -0.71
N LEU A 151 8.71 14.81 -0.65
CA LEU A 151 8.50 14.07 0.60
C LEU A 151 9.63 13.08 0.88
N GLU A 152 10.65 13.00 0.01
CA GLU A 152 11.75 12.04 0.10
C GLU A 152 11.23 10.59 0.23
N VAL A 153 10.32 10.23 -0.66
CA VAL A 153 9.68 8.90 -0.65
C VAL A 153 10.74 7.83 -0.88
N SER A 154 10.82 6.91 0.07
CA SER A 154 11.72 5.76 0.03
C SER A 154 11.16 4.64 -0.85
N VAL A 155 9.85 4.39 -0.73
CA VAL A 155 9.14 3.35 -1.49
C VAL A 155 7.83 3.90 -2.04
N LEU A 156 7.65 3.80 -3.36
CA LEU A 156 6.39 4.09 -4.04
C LEU A 156 5.67 2.79 -4.39
N VAL A 157 4.38 2.70 -4.07
CA VAL A 157 3.54 1.54 -4.39
C VAL A 157 2.38 1.97 -5.29
N LEU A 158 2.19 1.23 -6.39
CA LEU A 158 1.18 1.48 -7.41
C LEU A 158 0.32 0.23 -7.64
N GLY A 159 -0.99 0.42 -7.80
CA GLY A 159 -1.90 -0.67 -8.19
C GLY A 159 -1.81 -0.99 -9.68
N LEU A 160 -1.58 -2.25 -10.01
CA LEU A 160 -1.60 -2.79 -11.38
C LEU A 160 -2.96 -3.44 -11.67
N ASN A 161 -3.51 -3.15 -12.86
CA ASN A 161 -4.76 -3.73 -13.36
C ASN A 161 -4.51 -4.81 -14.41
N ASN A 162 -5.49 -5.70 -14.58
CA ASN A 162 -5.51 -6.69 -15.66
C ASN A 162 -6.74 -6.39 -16.53
N SER A 163 -6.60 -5.53 -17.53
CA SER A 163 -7.75 -5.12 -18.36
C SER A 163 -7.89 -5.86 -19.70
N HIS A 164 -7.06 -6.86 -20.01
CA HIS A 164 -7.21 -7.57 -21.28
C HIS A 164 -7.50 -9.07 -21.11
N PRO A 165 -8.52 -9.60 -21.83
CA PRO A 165 -8.61 -11.00 -22.15
C PRO A 165 -7.34 -11.46 -22.90
N PRO A 166 -6.93 -12.75 -22.78
CA PRO A 166 -5.73 -13.29 -23.43
C PRO A 166 -5.64 -13.04 -24.94
N LEU A 167 -6.78 -12.78 -25.60
CA LEU A 167 -6.88 -12.58 -27.04
C LEU A 167 -6.38 -11.22 -27.52
N LEU A 168 -6.32 -10.20 -26.65
CA LEU A 168 -5.84 -8.86 -27.01
C LEU A 168 -4.36 -8.64 -26.66
N ASN A 169 -3.73 -9.60 -25.97
CA ASN A 169 -2.31 -9.54 -25.61
C ASN A 169 -1.37 -9.73 -26.83
N CYS A 170 -1.90 -10.27 -27.94
CA CYS A 170 -1.18 -10.46 -29.21
C CYS A 170 -1.05 -9.16 -30.03
N LEU A 171 -1.86 -8.13 -29.75
CA LEU A 171 -1.86 -6.86 -30.48
C LEU A 171 -0.89 -5.82 -29.88
N CYS A 172 -0.02 -6.21 -28.94
CA CYS A 172 0.89 -5.30 -28.23
C CYS A 172 0.20 -4.09 -27.58
N LEU A 173 -1.12 -4.16 -27.35
CA LEU A 173 -1.90 -3.08 -26.78
C LEU A 173 -1.66 -3.07 -25.27
N ARG A 174 -0.58 -2.41 -24.85
CA ARG A 174 -0.26 -2.22 -23.44
C ARG A 174 -1.37 -1.39 -22.81
N ASN A 175 -1.79 -1.76 -21.61
CA ASN A 175 -2.77 -0.97 -20.89
C ASN A 175 -2.11 0.33 -20.42
N SER A 176 -2.79 1.48 -20.56
CA SER A 176 -2.29 2.79 -20.14
C SER A 176 -1.91 2.84 -18.66
N THR A 177 -2.51 1.99 -17.82
CA THR A 177 -2.14 1.88 -16.39
C THR A 177 -0.85 1.07 -16.19
N GLU A 178 -0.65 0.00 -16.96
CA GLU A 178 0.57 -0.81 -16.88
C GLU A 178 1.77 -0.03 -17.42
N GLU A 179 1.59 0.61 -18.59
CA GLU A 179 2.56 1.52 -19.18
C GLU A 179 2.93 2.63 -18.20
N PHE A 180 1.94 3.26 -17.56
CA PHE A 180 2.18 4.28 -16.53
C PHE A 180 2.97 3.76 -15.33
N VAL A 181 2.65 2.57 -14.81
CA VAL A 181 3.37 1.98 -13.66
C VAL A 181 4.80 1.64 -14.05
N GLU A 182 5.03 1.13 -15.26
CA GLU A 182 6.36 0.89 -15.75
C GLU A 182 7.16 2.17 -15.97
N GLU A 183 6.55 3.20 -16.53
CA GLU A 183 7.14 4.52 -16.67
C GLU A 183 7.58 5.06 -15.30
N CYS A 184 6.74 4.93 -14.26
CA CYS A 184 7.13 5.24 -12.89
C CYS A 184 8.33 4.41 -12.41
N ILE A 185 8.35 3.09 -12.66
CA ILE A 185 9.44 2.20 -12.26
C ILE A 185 10.77 2.59 -12.92
N ASP A 186 10.71 3.06 -14.16
CA ASP A 186 11.89 3.34 -14.97
C ASP A 186 12.44 4.74 -14.71
N VAL A 187 11.56 5.73 -14.48
CA VAL A 187 11.92 7.15 -14.32
C VAL A 187 12.22 7.53 -12.86
N LEU A 188 11.51 6.97 -11.88
CA LEU A 188 11.64 7.41 -10.49
C LEU A 188 12.90 6.82 -9.84
N GLU A 189 13.56 7.65 -9.03
CA GLU A 189 14.78 7.27 -8.30
C GLU A 189 14.48 6.40 -7.06
N CYS A 190 13.29 6.53 -6.48
CA CYS A 190 12.86 5.73 -5.33
C CYS A 190 12.54 4.27 -5.71
N LEU A 191 12.52 3.37 -4.73
CA LEU A 191 12.05 2.00 -4.96
C LEU A 191 10.57 2.02 -5.36
N THR A 192 10.29 1.74 -6.62
CA THR A 192 8.92 1.73 -7.15
C THR A 192 8.43 0.30 -7.35
N ILE A 193 7.23 0.03 -6.83
CA ILE A 193 6.63 -1.29 -6.78
C ILE A 193 5.22 -1.26 -7.36
N GLY A 194 5.01 -1.97 -8.47
CA GLY A 194 3.69 -2.28 -9.00
C GLY A 194 3.13 -3.53 -8.34
N VAL A 195 1.89 -3.46 -7.85
CA VAL A 195 1.24 -4.53 -7.08
C VAL A 195 -0.06 -4.93 -7.76
N ARG A 196 -0.24 -6.23 -8.02
CA ARG A 196 -1.51 -6.80 -8.48
C ARG A 196 -1.93 -7.97 -7.59
N LYS A 197 -3.21 -8.02 -7.20
CA LYS A 197 -3.78 -9.21 -6.56
C LYS A 197 -3.97 -10.31 -7.60
N GLN A 198 -3.48 -11.51 -7.31
CA GLN A 198 -3.70 -12.67 -8.17
C GLN A 198 -5.00 -13.37 -7.78
N THR A 199 -5.94 -13.43 -8.72
CA THR A 199 -7.27 -14.03 -8.52
C THR A 199 -7.39 -15.46 -9.06
N LYS A 200 -6.38 -15.94 -9.79
CA LYS A 200 -6.33 -17.29 -10.36
C LYS A 200 -5.27 -18.12 -9.61
N GLY A 201 -5.62 -19.34 -9.21
CA GLY A 201 -4.69 -20.25 -8.52
C GLY A 201 -4.63 -20.03 -7.00
N VAL A 202 -3.44 -20.15 -6.41
CA VAL A 202 -3.20 -20.19 -4.94
C VAL A 202 -3.31 -18.81 -4.26
N GLY A 203 -3.87 -17.80 -4.94
CA GLY A 203 -4.02 -16.44 -4.40
C GLY A 203 -2.70 -15.66 -4.33
N GLY A 204 -2.66 -14.61 -3.50
CA GLY A 204 -1.46 -13.79 -3.30
C GLY A 204 -1.35 -12.57 -4.20
N TYR A 205 -0.13 -12.03 -4.29
CA TYR A 205 0.17 -10.81 -5.02
C TYR A 205 1.31 -11.03 -6.01
N LEU A 206 1.20 -10.45 -7.19
CA LEU A 206 2.32 -10.33 -8.12
C LEU A 206 2.88 -8.92 -8.03
N ILE A 207 4.21 -8.87 -8.06
CA ILE A 207 4.97 -7.66 -7.83
C ILE A 207 5.85 -7.39 -9.04
N SER A 208 5.89 -6.12 -9.43
CA SER A 208 6.78 -5.61 -10.47
C SER A 208 7.63 -4.48 -9.89
N THR A 209 8.92 -4.54 -10.15
CA THR A 209 9.94 -3.59 -9.73
C THR A 209 10.85 -3.28 -10.92
N ARG A 210 11.87 -2.46 -10.71
CA ARG A 210 12.90 -2.19 -11.71
C ARG A 210 13.66 -3.43 -12.15
N TRP A 211 13.93 -4.34 -11.20
CA TRP A 211 14.81 -5.49 -11.42
C TRP A 211 14.06 -6.76 -11.80
N HIS A 212 12.84 -6.92 -11.28
CA HIS A 212 12.03 -8.12 -11.48
C HIS A 212 10.60 -7.72 -11.79
N LYS A 213 10.03 -8.30 -12.84
CA LYS A 213 8.63 -8.08 -13.24
C LYS A 213 7.81 -9.33 -12.94
N ASN A 214 6.58 -9.15 -12.47
CA ASN A 214 5.60 -10.22 -12.23
C ASN A 214 6.10 -11.39 -11.35
N PHE A 215 6.94 -11.13 -10.34
CA PHE A 215 7.30 -12.18 -9.39
C PHE A 215 6.19 -12.36 -8.36
N TRP A 216 5.93 -13.62 -8.00
CA TRP A 216 4.81 -13.99 -7.14
C TRP A 216 5.24 -14.04 -5.69
N LEU A 217 4.53 -13.30 -4.83
CA LEU A 217 4.65 -13.41 -3.40
C LEU A 217 3.45 -14.18 -2.87
N LEU A 218 3.74 -15.29 -2.19
CA LEU A 218 2.75 -16.03 -1.42
C LEU A 218 2.24 -15.12 -0.29
N ALA A 219 0.92 -15.13 -0.10
CA ALA A 219 0.25 -14.44 1.01
C ALA A 219 0.41 -15.21 2.32
#